data_AF-A0A8H3DUQ3-F1
#
_entry.id   AF-A0A8H3DUQ3-F1
#
_cell.length_a   1.000
_cell.length_b   1.000
_cell.length_c   1.000
_cell.angle_alpha   90.00
_cell.angle_beta   90.00
_cell.angle_gamma   90.00
#
_symmetry.space_group_name_H-M   'P 1'
#
loop_
_entity.id
_entity.type
_entity.pdbx_description
1 polymer ?
#
loop_
_entity_poly.entity_id
_entity_poly.type
_entity_poly.pdbx_seq_one_letter_code
_entity_poly.pdbx_strand_id
1 'polypeptide(L)'
;MSSLAPPQPSPPPRPRASQQVRPEKLPWSFTTFLKWPARVFNPPNVSEVVGWSIIPTLNVTLEDMLKQKHLPPISLKDFEEYLLFEEFGAENLYFLLWLQEYSTKHRTWFARNAASDPKLAMSFTRAKATFFSRQSSHELNLAAVQINNFFANTNSQPHPPPAVFDPIKSDVETNSSVERSLNDLLSQLPNNRHPRPISVLDIKVPETPWAEAVARWTKDILTPGLYGHSRRSFFYASALLDPELGFFPPEAVANAKKLGLEENMWLAAMLHDVTLVPEVQDNLANQLSFEIQGGILAHEYLSYPQPQVTSNTLHWGTSSNNRTTPSTPLPKYQVGEVVESIVVHTDSMQPGRLNLCAQAMHLGIMLDALGGGPPTDILRMWHPHTILNGATKWPRTKGNEALVEPLMGELETKPGCHITTGYVQIF
;
A
#
# COMPACT_ATOMS: atom_id res chain seq x y z
N MET A 1 -58.09 -14.66 -47.34
CA MET A 1 -57.46 -13.37 -47.69
C MET A 1 -57.74 -12.41 -46.54
N SER A 2 -56.78 -12.26 -45.63
CA SER A 2 -56.84 -11.30 -44.52
C SER A 2 -55.51 -10.57 -44.47
N SER A 3 -55.59 -9.25 -44.58
CA SER A 3 -54.50 -8.29 -44.66
C SER A 3 -53.72 -8.22 -43.35
N LEU A 4 -52.42 -8.52 -43.38
CA LEU A 4 -51.50 -8.34 -42.26
C LEU A 4 -51.00 -6.88 -42.27
N ALA A 5 -51.11 -6.23 -41.12
CA ALA A 5 -50.62 -4.86 -40.90
C ALA A 5 -49.09 -4.77 -41.05
N PRO A 6 -48.55 -3.63 -41.53
CA PRO A 6 -47.11 -3.45 -41.70
C PRO A 6 -46.38 -3.29 -40.35
N PRO A 7 -45.09 -3.68 -40.28
CA PRO A 7 -44.29 -3.61 -39.05
C PRO A 7 -44.03 -2.15 -38.63
N GLN A 8 -44.06 -1.89 -37.32
CA GLN A 8 -43.69 -0.59 -36.76
C GLN A 8 -42.19 -0.30 -36.94
N PRO A 9 -41.80 0.97 -37.17
CA PRO A 9 -40.40 1.36 -37.27
C PRO A 9 -39.70 1.29 -35.91
N SER A 10 -38.49 0.74 -35.91
CA SER A 10 -37.57 0.72 -34.76
C SER A 10 -37.23 2.14 -34.29
N PRO A 11 -37.10 2.39 -32.97
CA PRO A 11 -36.66 3.69 -32.48
C PRO A 11 -35.20 3.98 -32.91
N PRO A 12 -34.85 5.25 -33.13
CA PRO A 12 -33.50 5.62 -33.55
C PRO A 12 -32.45 5.25 -32.48
N PRO A 13 -31.22 4.93 -32.87
CA PRO A 13 -30.14 4.68 -31.94
C PRO A 13 -29.90 5.93 -31.08
N ARG A 14 -29.89 5.73 -29.76
CA ARG A 14 -29.57 6.78 -28.78
C ARG A 14 -28.12 7.23 -29.03
N PRO A 15 -27.82 8.54 -29.19
CA PRO A 15 -26.46 8.98 -29.41
C PRO A 15 -25.59 8.56 -28.21
N ARG A 16 -24.43 7.95 -28.51
CA ARG A 16 -23.37 7.70 -27.53
C ARG A 16 -23.07 9.03 -26.85
N ALA A 17 -23.05 9.05 -25.52
CA ALA A 17 -22.52 10.18 -24.77
C ALA A 17 -21.11 10.48 -25.30
N SER A 18 -20.89 11.72 -25.72
CA SER A 18 -19.60 12.21 -26.17
C SER A 18 -18.56 11.95 -25.08
N GLN A 19 -17.51 11.20 -25.39
CA GLN A 19 -16.29 11.16 -24.57
C GLN A 19 -15.86 12.61 -24.33
N GLN A 20 -15.85 13.05 -23.07
CA GLN A 20 -15.26 14.34 -22.73
C GLN A 20 -13.76 14.24 -22.97
N VAL A 21 -13.28 15.00 -23.94
CA VAL A 21 -11.86 15.15 -24.24
C VAL A 21 -11.23 16.07 -23.20
N ARG A 22 -10.05 15.67 -22.69
CA ARG A 22 -9.21 16.45 -21.77
C ARG A 22 -9.03 17.89 -22.29
N PRO A 23 -9.08 18.94 -21.44
CA PRO A 23 -8.81 20.30 -21.88
C PRO A 23 -7.40 20.43 -22.46
N GLU A 24 -7.24 21.18 -23.54
CA GLU A 24 -5.92 21.42 -24.14
C GLU A 24 -5.01 22.17 -23.17
N LYS A 25 -3.73 21.76 -23.11
CA LYS A 25 -2.71 22.43 -22.31
C LYS A 25 -2.54 23.87 -22.81
N LEU A 26 -2.45 24.81 -21.87
CA LEU A 26 -2.20 26.23 -22.16
C LEU A 26 -1.01 26.40 -23.13
N PRO A 27 -1.19 27.07 -24.27
CA PRO A 27 -0.09 27.28 -25.20
C PRO A 27 0.91 28.27 -24.60
N TRP A 28 2.17 27.87 -24.56
CA TRP A 28 3.29 28.74 -24.23
C TRP A 28 3.33 29.91 -25.21
N SER A 29 3.13 31.13 -24.71
CA SER A 29 3.24 32.36 -25.50
C SER A 29 4.53 33.10 -25.17
N PHE A 30 5.27 33.47 -26.21
CA PHE A 30 6.52 34.25 -26.13
C PHE A 30 6.33 35.60 -25.41
N THR A 31 5.11 36.15 -25.41
CA THR A 31 4.78 37.41 -24.71
C THR A 31 4.83 37.27 -23.19
N THR A 32 4.71 36.05 -22.65
CA THR A 32 4.83 35.76 -21.22
C THR A 32 6.30 35.74 -20.78
N PHE A 33 7.20 35.28 -21.65
CA PHE A 33 8.66 35.29 -21.40
C PHE A 33 9.23 36.71 -21.39
N LEU A 34 8.73 37.59 -22.27
CA LEU A 34 9.15 38.99 -22.36
C LEU A 34 8.81 39.84 -21.13
N LYS A 35 7.89 39.40 -20.26
CA LYS A 35 7.54 40.10 -19.02
C LYS A 35 8.31 39.61 -17.79
N TRP A 36 9.17 38.60 -17.95
CA TRP A 36 9.97 38.03 -16.87
C TRP A 36 10.96 39.02 -16.24
N PRO A 37 11.70 39.86 -17.00
CA PRO A 37 12.66 40.79 -16.41
C PRO A 37 11.99 41.83 -15.49
N ALA A 38 10.83 42.36 -15.91
CA ALA A 38 10.10 43.38 -15.13
C ALA A 38 9.56 42.84 -13.78
N ARG A 39 9.34 41.52 -13.67
CA ARG A 39 8.91 40.86 -12.42
C ARG A 39 10.05 40.51 -11.47
N VAL A 40 11.27 40.36 -11.99
CA VAL A 40 12.48 40.15 -11.18
C VAL A 40 12.92 41.44 -10.50
N PHE A 41 12.73 42.60 -11.15
CA PHE A 41 13.23 43.89 -10.65
C PHE A 41 12.22 44.73 -9.84
N ASN A 42 10.96 44.32 -9.71
CA ASN A 42 9.95 44.99 -8.86
C ASN A 42 9.02 43.97 -8.18
N PRO A 43 9.52 43.20 -7.19
CA PRO A 43 8.67 42.30 -6.42
C PRO A 43 7.77 43.11 -5.46
N PRO A 44 6.49 42.70 -5.25
CA PRO A 44 5.65 43.27 -4.21
C PRO A 44 6.15 42.90 -2.81
N ASN A 45 6.03 43.82 -1.85
CA ASN A 45 6.51 43.64 -0.47
C ASN A 45 5.72 42.57 0.28
N VAL A 46 6.37 41.45 0.65
CA VAL A 46 5.84 40.41 1.55
C VAL A 46 6.98 39.81 2.38
N SER A 47 6.70 39.47 3.64
CA SER A 47 7.65 39.02 4.67
C SER A 47 8.36 37.69 4.35
N GLU A 48 9.62 37.60 4.76
CA GLU A 48 10.59 36.54 4.44
C GLU A 48 10.25 35.14 4.98
N VAL A 49 10.22 34.15 4.08
CA VAL A 49 10.58 32.75 4.35
C VAL A 49 11.42 32.27 3.16
N VAL A 50 12.52 31.56 3.43
CA VAL A 50 13.47 31.05 2.44
C VAL A 50 12.82 29.92 1.64
N GLY A 51 12.25 30.27 0.48
CA GLY A 51 11.67 29.33 -0.49
C GLY A 51 10.53 29.97 -1.26
N TRP A 52 10.62 30.04 -2.58
CA TRP A 52 9.62 30.65 -3.47
C TRP A 52 8.36 29.79 -3.64
N SER A 53 7.73 29.39 -2.54
CA SER A 53 6.42 28.75 -2.56
C SER A 53 5.65 29.11 -1.29
N ILE A 54 4.65 29.97 -1.45
CA ILE A 54 3.60 30.17 -0.44
C ILE A 54 2.68 28.96 -0.58
N ILE A 55 2.97 27.88 0.14
CA ILE A 55 2.03 26.78 0.30
C ILE A 55 1.24 27.09 1.56
N PRO A 56 -0.03 27.53 1.47
CA PRO A 56 -0.86 27.58 2.66
C PRO A 56 -0.95 26.16 3.21
N THR A 57 -0.58 25.98 4.48
CA THR A 57 -0.78 24.73 5.21
C THR A 57 -2.28 24.52 5.41
N LEU A 58 -2.91 23.96 4.39
CA LEU A 58 -4.32 23.59 4.45
C LEU A 58 -4.42 22.24 5.15
N ASN A 59 -4.75 22.26 6.45
CA ASN A 59 -5.00 21.05 7.20
C ASN A 59 -6.41 20.55 6.88
N VAL A 60 -6.54 19.70 5.86
CA VAL A 60 -7.80 19.07 5.44
C VAL A 60 -7.93 17.72 6.12
N THR A 61 -8.98 17.52 6.91
CA THR A 61 -9.27 16.22 7.52
C THR A 61 -10.28 15.44 6.69
N LEU A 62 -10.21 14.11 6.73
CA LEU A 62 -11.24 13.24 6.13
C LEU A 62 -12.64 13.60 6.66
N GLU A 63 -12.75 13.94 7.95
CA GLU A 63 -14.01 14.35 8.57
C GLU A 63 -14.59 15.63 7.93
N ASP A 64 -13.74 16.61 7.60
CA ASP A 64 -14.18 17.85 6.95
C ASP A 64 -14.64 17.61 5.51
N MET A 65 -13.97 16.69 4.80
CA MET A 65 -14.36 16.27 3.44
C MET A 65 -15.68 15.49 3.44
N LEU A 66 -15.85 14.54 4.36
CA LEU A 66 -17.11 13.78 4.53
C LEU A 66 -18.28 14.71 4.91
N LYS A 67 -18.01 15.78 5.65
CA LYS A 67 -18.98 16.84 5.97
C LYS A 67 -19.19 17.85 4.83
N GLN A 68 -18.56 17.65 3.67
CA GLN A 68 -18.63 18.53 2.49
C GLN A 68 -18.30 19.99 2.82
N LYS A 69 -17.36 20.25 3.74
CA LYS A 69 -16.98 21.60 4.14
C LYS A 69 -16.09 22.32 3.13
N HIS A 70 -15.64 21.61 2.11
CA HIS A 70 -14.67 22.09 1.13
C HIS A 70 -15.29 22.14 -0.27
N LEU A 71 -14.91 23.17 -1.03
CA LEU A 71 -15.28 23.36 -2.44
C LEU A 71 -14.18 22.79 -3.34
N PRO A 72 -14.46 22.57 -4.65
CA PRO A 72 -13.42 22.16 -5.58
C PRO A 72 -12.20 23.09 -5.55
N PRO A 73 -10.97 22.54 -5.66
CA PRO A 73 -10.62 21.17 -6.08
C PRO A 73 -10.43 20.14 -4.93
N ILE A 74 -10.93 20.43 -3.73
CA ILE A 74 -10.78 19.59 -2.52
C ILE A 74 -12.14 19.15 -1.96
N SER A 75 -13.15 19.05 -2.83
CA SER A 75 -14.47 18.58 -2.43
C SER A 75 -14.48 17.07 -2.24
N LEU A 76 -15.53 16.55 -1.60
CA LEU A 76 -15.79 15.11 -1.53
C LEU A 76 -15.82 14.47 -2.93
N LYS A 77 -16.30 15.21 -3.94
CA LYS A 77 -16.40 14.69 -5.30
C LYS A 77 -15.02 14.57 -5.95
N ASP A 78 -14.16 15.56 -5.77
CA ASP A 78 -12.78 15.52 -6.28
C ASP A 78 -11.99 14.38 -5.62
N PHE A 79 -12.24 14.13 -4.34
CA PHE A 79 -11.64 13.01 -3.61
C PHE A 79 -12.16 11.66 -4.06
N GLU A 80 -13.48 11.52 -4.26
CA GLU A 80 -14.05 10.30 -4.84
C GLU A 80 -13.47 10.03 -6.23
N GLU A 81 -13.35 11.05 -7.08
CA GLU A 81 -12.75 10.91 -8.41
C GLU A 81 -11.28 10.51 -8.35
N TYR A 82 -10.51 11.09 -7.43
CA TYR A 82 -9.14 10.66 -7.15
C TYR A 82 -9.09 9.18 -6.73
N LEU A 83 -9.93 8.75 -5.78
CA LEU A 83 -9.98 7.36 -5.35
C LEU A 83 -10.42 6.39 -6.46
N LEU A 84 -11.31 6.83 -7.36
CA LEU A 84 -11.82 5.99 -8.46
C LEU A 84 -10.86 5.88 -9.63
N PHE A 85 -10.17 6.96 -9.99
CA PHE A 85 -9.39 7.07 -11.22
C PHE A 85 -7.88 7.02 -11.02
N GLU A 86 -7.39 7.41 -9.84
CA GLU A 86 -5.96 7.39 -9.51
C GLU A 86 -5.63 6.23 -8.56
N GLU A 87 -6.35 6.06 -7.44
CA GLU A 87 -6.04 5.01 -6.44
C GLU A 87 -6.80 3.69 -6.66
N PHE A 88 -7.86 3.68 -7.48
CA PHE A 88 -8.73 2.51 -7.73
C PHE A 88 -9.24 1.81 -6.45
N GLY A 89 -9.55 2.59 -5.40
CA GLY A 89 -9.81 2.10 -4.03
C GLY A 89 -10.93 2.84 -3.29
N ALA A 90 -12.05 3.12 -3.96
CA ALA A 90 -13.14 3.93 -3.41
C ALA A 90 -14.04 3.18 -2.39
N GLU A 91 -13.86 1.88 -2.19
CA GLU A 91 -14.68 1.04 -1.31
C GLU A 91 -14.71 1.54 0.15
N ASN A 92 -13.56 1.98 0.67
CA ASN A 92 -13.42 2.53 2.01
C ASN A 92 -14.25 3.81 2.18
N LEU A 93 -14.17 4.72 1.20
CA LEU A 93 -14.97 5.95 1.18
C LEU A 93 -16.47 5.64 1.13
N TYR A 94 -16.88 4.73 0.25
CA TYR A 94 -18.29 4.35 0.11
C TYR A 94 -18.84 3.67 1.36
N PHE A 95 -18.04 2.86 2.05
CA PHE A 95 -18.42 2.28 3.32
C PHE A 95 -18.61 3.35 4.39
N LEU A 96 -17.69 4.31 4.52
CA LEU A 96 -17.81 5.38 5.52
C LEU A 96 -19.05 6.26 5.27
N LEU A 97 -19.30 6.64 4.01
CA LEU A 97 -20.50 7.38 3.62
C LEU A 97 -21.78 6.61 3.92
N TRP A 98 -21.81 5.31 3.59
CA TRP A 98 -22.93 4.44 3.91
C TRP A 98 -23.14 4.34 5.43
N LEU A 99 -22.08 4.13 6.21
CA LEU A 99 -22.15 3.96 7.66
C LEU A 99 -22.67 5.23 8.35
N GLN A 100 -22.26 6.41 7.88
CA GLN A 100 -22.78 7.69 8.37
C GLN A 100 -24.29 7.84 8.12
N GLU A 101 -24.74 7.50 6.91
CA GLU A 101 -26.16 7.54 6.55
C GLU A 101 -26.97 6.50 7.36
N TYR A 102 -26.46 5.27 7.45
CA TYR A 102 -27.04 4.17 8.21
C TYR A 102 -27.20 4.54 9.69
N SER A 103 -26.15 5.07 10.31
CA SER A 103 -26.15 5.48 11.72
C SER A 103 -27.17 6.57 12.01
N THR A 104 -27.37 7.50 11.07
CA THR A 104 -28.39 8.55 11.18
C THR A 104 -29.79 7.95 11.09
N LYS A 105 -30.05 7.11 10.09
CA LYS A 105 -31.35 6.42 9.93
C LYS A 105 -31.67 5.52 11.12
N HIS A 106 -30.67 4.79 11.64
CA HIS A 106 -30.81 3.93 12.80
C HIS A 106 -31.18 4.72 14.05
N ARG A 107 -30.50 5.84 14.34
CA ARG A 107 -30.85 6.71 15.48
C ARG A 107 -32.29 7.23 15.38
N THR A 108 -32.70 7.67 14.18
CA THR A 108 -34.07 8.14 13.96
C THR A 108 -35.10 7.03 14.14
N TRP A 109 -34.83 5.83 13.62
CA TRP A 109 -35.69 4.66 13.82
C TRP A 109 -35.79 4.26 15.29
N PHE A 110 -34.64 4.17 15.98
CA PHE A 110 -34.57 3.81 17.39
C PHE A 110 -35.36 4.79 18.27
N ALA A 111 -35.25 6.10 17.99
CA ALA A 111 -36.01 7.14 18.70
C ALA A 111 -37.53 7.04 18.51
N ARG A 112 -38.00 6.44 17.40
CA ARG A 112 -39.44 6.20 17.15
C ARG A 112 -39.98 5.00 17.92
N ASN A 113 -39.12 4.20 18.55
CA ASN A 113 -39.47 2.97 19.24
C ASN A 113 -40.31 1.99 18.37
N ALA A 114 -40.01 1.96 17.07
CA ALA A 114 -40.70 1.11 16.10
C ALA A 114 -40.07 -0.29 16.08
N ALA A 115 -40.89 -1.34 15.97
CA ALA A 115 -40.41 -2.72 15.99
C ALA A 115 -39.51 -3.09 14.78
N SER A 116 -39.66 -2.41 13.63
CA SER A 116 -38.86 -2.66 12.43
C SER A 116 -38.92 -1.48 11.46
N ASP A 117 -37.90 -1.35 10.61
CA ASP A 117 -37.86 -0.43 9.46
C ASP A 117 -37.34 -1.17 8.22
N PRO A 118 -38.21 -1.45 7.23
CA PRO A 118 -37.83 -2.15 6.01
C PRO A 118 -36.73 -1.45 5.21
N LYS A 119 -36.68 -0.11 5.21
CA LYS A 119 -35.65 0.65 4.48
C LYS A 119 -34.30 0.50 5.15
N LEU A 120 -34.27 0.49 6.48
CA LEU A 120 -33.05 0.27 7.26
C LEU A 120 -32.53 -1.16 7.08
N ALA A 121 -33.42 -2.16 7.13
CA ALA A 121 -33.07 -3.56 6.90
C ALA A 121 -32.55 -3.82 5.47
N MET A 122 -33.18 -3.20 4.47
CA MET A 122 -32.68 -3.25 3.09
C MET A 122 -31.32 -2.55 2.96
N SER A 123 -31.13 -1.40 3.61
CA SER A 123 -29.82 -0.70 3.61
C SER A 123 -28.71 -1.60 4.14
N PHE A 124 -28.95 -2.25 5.29
CA PHE A 124 -28.00 -3.20 5.86
C PHE A 124 -27.77 -4.42 4.97
N THR A 125 -28.83 -4.98 4.36
CA THR A 125 -28.73 -6.12 3.44
C THR A 125 -27.89 -5.78 2.21
N ARG A 126 -28.08 -4.59 1.63
CA ARG A 126 -27.27 -4.10 0.52
C ARG A 126 -25.82 -3.92 0.93
N ALA A 127 -25.57 -3.33 2.09
CA ALA A 127 -24.21 -3.18 2.61
C ALA A 127 -23.49 -4.52 2.79
N LYS A 128 -24.18 -5.56 3.29
CA LYS A 128 -23.62 -6.93 3.33
C LYS A 128 -23.21 -7.43 1.94
N ALA A 129 -24.06 -7.24 0.95
CA ALA A 129 -23.78 -7.66 -0.42
C ALA A 129 -22.69 -6.82 -1.10
N THR A 130 -22.58 -5.53 -0.77
CA THR A 130 -21.63 -4.59 -1.38
C THR A 130 -20.26 -4.64 -0.73
N PHE A 131 -20.17 -4.61 0.59
CA PHE A 131 -18.90 -4.42 1.31
C PHE A 131 -18.32 -5.70 1.89
N PHE A 132 -19.12 -6.75 2.06
CA PHE A 132 -18.73 -7.98 2.77
C PHE A 132 -18.89 -9.25 1.93
N SER A 133 -19.13 -9.11 0.62
CA SER A 133 -19.26 -10.22 -0.32
C SER A 133 -18.04 -10.30 -1.23
N ARG A 134 -17.46 -11.51 -1.33
CA ARG A 134 -16.29 -11.81 -2.19
C ARG A 134 -16.50 -11.58 -3.68
N GLN A 135 -17.74 -11.38 -4.10
CA GLN A 135 -18.13 -11.18 -5.49
C GLN A 135 -18.42 -9.70 -5.80
N SER A 136 -18.36 -8.83 -4.80
CA SER A 136 -18.59 -7.40 -4.98
C SER A 136 -17.34 -6.72 -5.50
N SER A 137 -17.51 -5.77 -6.42
CA SER A 137 -16.44 -4.86 -6.85
C SER A 137 -16.03 -3.85 -5.78
N HIS A 138 -16.79 -3.74 -4.70
CA HIS A 138 -16.54 -2.83 -3.58
C HIS A 138 -16.39 -3.62 -2.26
N GLU A 139 -15.94 -4.86 -2.34
CA GLU A 139 -15.59 -5.66 -1.15
C GLU A 139 -14.54 -4.90 -0.35
N LEU A 140 -14.78 -4.69 0.94
CA LEU A 140 -13.79 -4.07 1.82
C LEU A 140 -12.62 -5.02 2.04
N ASN A 141 -11.42 -4.45 2.03
CA ASN A 141 -10.19 -5.18 2.25
C ASN A 141 -9.97 -5.48 3.74
N LEU A 142 -10.82 -6.34 4.32
CA LEU A 142 -10.82 -6.67 5.75
C LEU A 142 -10.25 -8.08 5.99
N ALA A 143 -9.65 -8.29 7.17
CA ALA A 143 -9.25 -9.64 7.55
C ALA A 143 -10.44 -10.59 7.71
N ALA A 144 -10.21 -11.86 7.38
CA ALA A 144 -11.22 -12.91 7.49
C ALA A 144 -11.79 -13.03 8.92
N VAL A 145 -10.96 -12.80 9.95
CA VAL A 145 -11.40 -12.81 11.35
C VAL A 145 -12.40 -11.67 11.62
N GLN A 146 -12.14 -10.47 11.10
CA GLN A 146 -13.03 -9.31 11.19
C GLN A 146 -14.39 -9.63 10.55
N ILE A 147 -14.35 -10.18 9.34
CA ILE A 147 -15.53 -10.55 8.55
C ILE A 147 -16.33 -11.64 9.28
N ASN A 148 -15.67 -12.67 9.82
CA ASN A 148 -16.33 -13.75 10.56
C ASN A 148 -16.99 -13.24 11.84
N ASN A 149 -16.29 -12.40 12.61
CA ASN A 149 -16.85 -11.78 13.82
C ASN A 149 -18.05 -10.90 13.49
N PHE A 150 -17.97 -10.13 12.41
CA PHE A 150 -19.07 -9.31 11.93
C PHE A 150 -20.30 -10.16 11.57
N PHE A 151 -20.13 -11.24 10.80
CA PHE A 151 -21.25 -12.12 10.46
C PHE A 151 -21.82 -12.83 11.70
N ALA A 152 -20.97 -13.28 12.63
CA ALA A 152 -21.42 -13.89 13.88
C ALA A 152 -22.30 -12.92 14.69
N ASN A 153 -21.92 -11.66 14.76
CA ASN A 153 -22.64 -10.63 15.53
C ASN A 153 -23.91 -10.11 14.84
N THR A 154 -24.06 -10.33 13.53
CA THR A 154 -25.14 -9.70 12.73
C THR A 154 -26.07 -10.68 12.02
N ASN A 155 -25.78 -11.99 12.01
CA ASN A 155 -26.51 -12.97 11.22
C ASN A 155 -28.03 -13.04 11.49
N SER A 156 -28.49 -12.60 12.66
CA SER A 156 -29.91 -12.59 13.04
C SER A 156 -30.47 -11.19 13.30
N GLN A 157 -29.73 -10.14 12.98
CA GLN A 157 -30.10 -8.75 13.27
C GLN A 157 -30.50 -8.03 11.97
N PRO A 158 -31.77 -7.65 11.77
CA PRO A 158 -32.18 -6.88 10.60
C PRO A 158 -31.70 -5.41 10.66
N HIS A 159 -31.44 -4.91 11.87
CA HIS A 159 -30.96 -3.55 12.14
C HIS A 159 -29.92 -3.59 13.27
N PRO A 160 -28.70 -4.08 13.00
CA PRO A 160 -27.65 -4.11 14.01
C PRO A 160 -27.30 -2.67 14.46
N PRO A 161 -26.98 -2.46 15.75
CA PRO A 161 -26.59 -1.15 16.23
C PRO A 161 -25.29 -0.69 15.53
N PRO A 162 -25.14 0.61 15.22
CA PRO A 162 -23.97 1.13 14.53
C PRO A 162 -22.62 0.78 15.19
N ALA A 163 -22.59 0.60 16.51
CA ALA A 163 -21.38 0.23 17.24
C ALA A 163 -20.77 -1.12 16.80
N VAL A 164 -21.55 -2.01 16.19
CA VAL A 164 -21.03 -3.28 15.64
C VAL A 164 -20.05 -3.03 14.49
N PHE A 165 -20.12 -1.87 13.85
CA PHE A 165 -19.21 -1.48 12.78
C PHE A 165 -17.98 -0.76 13.29
N ASP A 166 -17.86 -0.41 14.57
CA ASP A 166 -16.72 0.37 15.09
C ASP A 166 -15.35 -0.27 14.82
N PRO A 167 -15.16 -1.61 14.96
CA PRO A 167 -13.90 -2.25 14.57
C PRO A 167 -13.60 -2.11 13.08
N ILE A 168 -14.62 -2.29 12.23
CA ILE A 168 -14.48 -2.18 10.76
C ILE A 168 -14.22 -0.74 10.36
N LYS A 169 -14.92 0.20 10.98
CA LYS A 169 -14.73 1.63 10.79
C LYS A 169 -13.32 2.03 11.22
N SER A 170 -12.85 1.57 12.38
CA SER A 170 -11.46 1.74 12.80
C SER A 170 -10.54 1.18 11.74
N ASP A 171 -10.71 -0.05 11.28
CA ASP A 171 -9.85 -0.62 10.23
C ASP A 171 -9.87 0.21 8.95
N VAL A 172 -11.02 0.72 8.51
CA VAL A 172 -11.13 1.56 7.32
C VAL A 172 -10.52 2.97 7.53
N GLU A 173 -10.54 3.49 8.76
CA GLU A 173 -9.99 4.81 9.13
C GLU A 173 -8.52 4.74 9.58
N THR A 174 -8.05 3.57 10.07
CA THR A 174 -6.76 3.36 10.76
C THR A 174 -5.86 2.32 10.09
N ASN A 175 -6.40 1.31 9.38
CA ASN A 175 -5.62 0.71 8.28
C ASN A 175 -5.75 1.73 7.15
N SER A 176 -4.69 2.26 6.55
CA SER A 176 -3.56 1.51 6.04
C SER A 176 -2.48 2.50 5.61
N SER A 177 -2.25 3.55 6.39
CA SER A 177 -1.31 4.58 5.99
C SER A 177 -0.56 5.19 7.16
N VAL A 178 0.70 4.82 7.30
CA VAL A 178 1.69 5.58 8.03
C VAL A 178 2.30 6.62 7.09
N GLU A 179 2.73 7.74 7.65
CA GLU A 179 3.49 8.74 6.92
C GLU A 179 4.68 8.10 6.21
N ARG A 180 4.81 8.38 4.91
CA ARG A 180 5.87 7.83 4.05
C ARG A 180 7.15 8.67 4.15
N SER A 181 7.01 9.96 4.37
CA SER A 181 8.11 10.91 4.44
C SER A 181 9.01 10.62 5.63
N LEU A 182 10.29 10.32 5.35
CA LEU A 182 11.29 10.11 6.39
C LEU A 182 11.46 11.35 7.27
N ASN A 183 11.41 12.54 6.69
CA ASN A 183 11.53 13.79 7.44
C ASN A 183 10.36 13.98 8.40
N ASP A 184 9.14 13.67 7.96
CA ASP A 184 7.95 13.81 8.81
C ASP A 184 7.94 12.76 9.91
N LEU A 185 8.36 11.52 9.61
CA LEU A 185 8.55 10.46 10.61
C LEU A 185 9.61 10.85 11.65
N LEU A 186 10.75 11.37 11.21
CA LEU A 186 11.82 11.83 12.10
C LEU A 186 11.42 13.04 12.93
N SER A 187 10.61 13.96 12.37
CA SER A 187 10.13 15.15 13.08
C SER A 187 9.22 14.81 14.26
N GLN A 188 8.52 13.67 14.19
CA GLN A 188 7.68 13.15 15.25
C GLN A 188 8.49 12.49 16.37
N LEU A 189 9.79 12.24 16.16
CA LEU A 189 10.62 11.61 17.17
C LEU A 189 11.09 12.60 18.24
N PRO A 190 11.02 12.24 19.53
CA PRO A 190 11.62 13.04 20.59
C PRO A 190 13.13 13.22 20.35
N ASN A 191 13.62 14.46 20.45
CA ASN A 191 15.05 14.77 20.24
C ASN A 191 16.00 14.00 21.18
N ASN A 192 15.54 13.62 22.38
CA ASN A 192 16.31 12.86 23.38
C ASN A 192 16.00 11.35 23.38
N ARG A 193 15.53 10.81 22.25
CA ARG A 193 15.26 9.38 22.13
C ARG A 193 16.58 8.59 22.08
N HIS A 194 16.63 7.52 22.87
CA HIS A 194 17.70 6.53 22.83
C HIS A 194 17.09 5.16 22.52
N PRO A 195 17.14 4.69 21.26
CA PRO A 195 16.66 3.36 20.91
C PRO A 195 17.34 2.30 21.77
N ARG A 196 16.59 1.33 22.29
CA ARG A 196 17.18 0.21 23.04
C ARG A 196 17.84 -0.80 22.09
N PRO A 197 18.86 -1.53 22.54
CA PRO A 197 19.35 -2.69 21.80
C PRO A 197 18.25 -3.76 21.66
N ILE A 198 18.07 -4.25 20.44
CA ILE A 198 17.20 -5.39 20.10
C ILE A 198 18.11 -6.50 19.56
N SER A 199 17.96 -7.71 20.11
CA SER A 199 18.68 -8.89 19.68
C SER A 199 17.95 -9.57 18.54
N VAL A 200 18.71 -10.25 17.66
CA VAL A 200 18.14 -11.12 16.63
C VAL A 200 17.35 -12.29 17.23
N LEU A 201 17.61 -12.61 18.50
CA LEU A 201 16.86 -13.63 19.24
C LEU A 201 15.50 -13.13 19.73
N ASP A 202 15.30 -11.81 19.80
CA ASP A 202 14.05 -11.19 20.26
C ASP A 202 12.99 -11.14 19.15
N ILE A 203 13.42 -11.24 17.88
CA ILE A 203 12.54 -11.22 16.72
C ILE A 203 12.26 -12.66 16.27
N LYS A 204 11.00 -13.07 16.41
CA LYS A 204 10.55 -14.40 15.96
C LYS A 204 10.27 -14.38 14.47
N VAL A 205 10.86 -15.31 13.73
CA VAL A 205 10.47 -15.59 12.34
C VAL A 205 9.11 -16.30 12.35
N PRO A 206 8.14 -15.89 11.52
CA PRO A 206 6.85 -16.56 11.43
C PRO A 206 6.99 -18.04 11.06
N GLU A 207 6.26 -18.90 11.77
CA GLU A 207 6.25 -20.37 11.59
C GLU A 207 5.00 -20.83 10.79
N THR A 208 4.49 -19.97 9.92
CA THR A 208 3.32 -20.28 9.11
C THR A 208 3.72 -21.14 7.90
N PRO A 209 2.77 -21.92 7.31
CA PRO A 209 3.06 -22.70 6.12
C PRO A 209 3.61 -21.87 4.95
N TRP A 210 3.10 -20.64 4.78
CA TRP A 210 3.59 -19.72 3.76
C TRP A 210 4.99 -19.20 4.07
N ALA A 211 5.25 -18.77 5.31
CA ALA A 211 6.58 -18.30 5.72
C ALA A 211 7.66 -19.36 5.50
N GLU A 212 7.37 -20.62 5.84
CA GLU A 212 8.28 -21.75 5.61
C GLU A 212 8.47 -22.06 4.11
N ALA A 213 7.38 -22.09 3.34
CA ALA A 213 7.42 -22.36 1.91
C ALA A 213 8.23 -21.31 1.16
N VAL A 214 7.98 -20.03 1.44
CA VAL A 214 8.75 -18.91 0.87
C VAL A 214 10.20 -18.98 1.33
N ALA A 215 10.47 -19.14 2.62
CA ALA A 215 11.84 -19.21 3.14
C ALA A 215 12.67 -20.35 2.53
N ARG A 216 12.05 -21.52 2.31
CA ARG A 216 12.69 -22.68 1.68
C ARG A 216 13.04 -22.38 0.23
N TRP A 217 12.08 -21.84 -0.51
CA TRP A 217 12.26 -21.56 -1.93
C TRP A 217 13.26 -20.41 -2.16
N THR A 218 13.15 -19.30 -1.43
CA THR A 218 14.05 -18.15 -1.60
C THR A 218 15.47 -18.46 -1.15
N LYS A 219 15.67 -19.33 -0.16
CA LYS A 219 17.00 -19.82 0.21
C LYS A 219 17.69 -20.62 -0.91
N ASP A 220 16.91 -21.26 -1.78
CA ASP A 220 17.41 -22.06 -2.89
C ASP A 220 17.76 -21.22 -4.11
N ILE A 221 17.01 -20.13 -4.35
CA ILE A 221 17.17 -19.29 -5.55
C ILE A 221 18.00 -18.02 -5.33
N LEU A 222 17.96 -17.42 -4.13
CA LEU A 222 18.71 -16.19 -3.85
C LEU A 222 20.19 -16.53 -3.64
N THR A 223 21.06 -15.63 -4.10
CA THR A 223 22.48 -15.73 -3.73
C THR A 223 22.62 -15.62 -2.20
N PRO A 224 23.69 -16.18 -1.60
CA PRO A 224 23.90 -16.07 -0.15
C PRO A 224 23.87 -14.62 0.37
N GLY A 225 24.32 -13.67 -0.45
CA GLY A 225 24.30 -12.24 -0.12
C GLY A 225 22.90 -11.63 -0.15
N LEU A 226 22.10 -11.88 -1.19
CA LEU A 226 20.71 -11.43 -1.27
C LEU A 226 19.85 -12.08 -0.18
N TYR A 227 20.01 -13.38 0.07
CA TYR A 227 19.32 -14.05 1.17
C TYR A 227 19.69 -13.44 2.52
N GLY A 228 20.97 -13.09 2.72
CA GLY A 228 21.43 -12.36 3.91
C GLY A 228 20.82 -10.96 4.02
N HIS A 229 20.72 -10.22 2.91
CA HIS A 229 20.07 -8.92 2.81
C HIS A 229 18.59 -9.02 3.23
N SER A 230 17.82 -9.91 2.60
CA SER A 230 16.43 -10.18 2.95
C SER A 230 16.24 -10.45 4.45
N ARG A 231 17.13 -11.23 5.08
CA ARG A 231 17.03 -11.54 6.51
C ARG A 231 17.36 -10.35 7.41
N ARG A 232 18.34 -9.52 7.04
CA ARG A 232 18.66 -8.28 7.75
C ARG A 232 17.54 -7.25 7.60
N SER A 233 17.02 -7.08 6.38
CA SER A 233 15.89 -6.18 6.09
C SER A 233 14.66 -6.52 6.93
N PHE A 234 14.27 -7.80 7.00
CA PHE A 234 13.21 -8.26 7.90
C PHE A 234 13.52 -7.89 9.37
N PHE A 235 14.71 -8.26 9.85
CA PHE A 235 15.09 -8.02 11.24
C PHE A 235 15.08 -6.54 11.62
N TYR A 236 15.63 -5.65 10.79
CA TYR A 236 15.63 -4.22 11.02
C TYR A 236 14.22 -3.63 10.96
N ALA A 237 13.39 -4.07 10.01
CA ALA A 237 12.01 -3.65 9.93
C ALA A 237 11.22 -4.10 11.17
N SER A 238 11.37 -5.35 11.63
CA SER A 238 10.72 -5.84 12.84
C SER A 238 11.21 -5.11 14.10
N ALA A 239 12.48 -4.74 14.16
CA ALA A 239 13.03 -3.98 15.28
C ALA A 239 12.34 -2.61 15.43
N LEU A 240 11.87 -1.98 14.34
CA LEU A 240 11.14 -0.70 14.40
C LEU A 240 9.74 -0.82 15.02
N LEU A 241 9.15 -2.01 15.03
CA LEU A 241 7.82 -2.25 15.58
C LEU A 241 7.81 -2.31 17.11
N ASP A 242 8.97 -2.20 17.73
CA ASP A 242 9.08 -2.22 19.18
C ASP A 242 8.31 -1.03 19.79
N PRO A 243 7.36 -1.28 20.71
CA PRO A 243 6.51 -0.23 21.24
C PRO A 243 7.29 0.77 22.10
N GLU A 244 8.42 0.37 22.71
CA GLU A 244 9.28 1.27 23.48
C GLU A 244 10.05 2.23 22.59
N LEU A 245 10.26 1.85 21.32
CA LEU A 245 10.76 2.77 20.31
C LEU A 245 9.73 3.86 19.99
N GLY A 246 8.42 3.56 20.04
CA GLY A 246 7.36 4.54 19.79
C GLY A 246 7.46 5.19 18.39
N PHE A 247 8.02 4.46 17.42
CA PHE A 247 8.15 4.96 16.05
C PHE A 247 6.83 4.92 15.29
N PHE A 248 6.06 3.85 15.50
CA PHE A 248 4.73 3.67 14.95
C PHE A 248 3.68 3.76 16.07
N PRO A 249 2.45 4.23 15.78
CA PRO A 249 1.37 4.25 16.76
C PRO A 249 1.14 2.85 17.35
N PRO A 250 1.15 2.66 18.69
CA PRO A 250 1.01 1.35 19.31
C PRO A 250 -0.27 0.63 18.90
N GLU A 251 -1.39 1.34 18.76
CA GLU A 251 -2.64 0.73 18.26
C GLU A 251 -2.53 0.25 16.81
N ALA A 252 -1.85 0.99 15.94
CA ALA A 252 -1.66 0.61 14.54
C ALA A 252 -0.81 -0.66 14.43
N VAL A 253 0.28 -0.74 15.19
CA VAL A 253 1.11 -1.95 15.28
C VAL A 253 0.31 -3.12 15.82
N ALA A 254 -0.45 -2.92 16.91
CA ALA A 254 -1.25 -3.98 17.51
C ALA A 254 -2.35 -4.50 16.57
N ASN A 255 -3.00 -3.62 15.81
CA ASN A 255 -4.00 -4.00 14.83
C ASN A 255 -3.38 -4.74 13.65
N ALA A 256 -2.32 -4.20 13.05
CA ALA A 256 -1.62 -4.86 11.95
C ALA A 256 -1.07 -6.25 12.35
N LYS A 257 -0.59 -6.42 13.59
CA LYS A 257 -0.18 -7.74 14.10
C LYS A 257 -1.34 -8.76 14.10
N LYS A 258 -2.55 -8.35 14.46
CA LYS A 258 -3.75 -9.22 14.37
C LYS A 258 -4.08 -9.61 12.93
N LEU A 259 -3.70 -8.77 11.97
CA LEU A 259 -3.92 -8.99 10.53
C LEU A 259 -2.79 -9.80 9.87
N GLY A 260 -1.72 -10.14 10.61
CA GLY A 260 -0.62 -10.95 10.07
C GLY A 260 0.62 -10.14 9.67
N LEU A 261 0.81 -8.92 10.20
CA LEU A 261 1.96 -8.05 9.88
C LEU A 261 3.31 -8.78 9.87
N GLU A 262 3.58 -9.61 10.87
CA GLU A 262 4.87 -10.30 10.99
C GLU A 262 5.09 -11.30 9.83
N GLU A 263 4.04 -12.01 9.42
CA GLU A 263 4.06 -12.87 8.23
C GLU A 263 4.22 -12.05 6.95
N ASN A 264 3.45 -10.96 6.80
CA ASN A 264 3.50 -10.11 5.60
C ASN A 264 4.89 -9.50 5.41
N MET A 265 5.50 -8.99 6.49
CA MET A 265 6.87 -8.47 6.47
C MET A 265 7.88 -9.55 6.13
N TRP A 266 7.74 -10.76 6.67
CA TRP A 266 8.63 -11.87 6.34
C TRP A 266 8.53 -12.25 4.86
N LEU A 267 7.31 -12.37 4.33
CA LEU A 267 7.07 -12.67 2.93
C LEU A 267 7.64 -11.58 2.01
N ALA A 268 7.35 -10.31 2.29
CA ALA A 268 7.90 -9.18 1.55
C ALA A 268 9.43 -9.17 1.58
N ALA A 269 10.04 -9.33 2.76
CA ALA A 269 11.49 -9.36 2.91
C ALA A 269 12.15 -10.48 2.11
N MET A 270 11.56 -11.67 2.11
CA MET A 270 12.12 -12.81 1.36
C MET A 270 11.89 -12.71 -0.15
N LEU A 271 10.86 -11.98 -0.59
CA LEU A 271 10.44 -11.92 -1.99
C LEU A 271 10.86 -10.65 -2.75
N HIS A 272 11.21 -9.55 -2.08
CA HIS A 272 11.41 -8.25 -2.77
C HIS A 272 12.51 -8.26 -3.84
N ASP A 273 13.57 -9.05 -3.64
CA ASP A 273 14.74 -9.12 -4.54
C ASP A 273 14.79 -10.37 -5.41
N VAL A 274 13.74 -11.18 -5.46
CA VAL A 274 13.73 -12.44 -6.25
C VAL A 274 13.95 -12.22 -7.75
N THR A 275 13.66 -11.02 -8.23
CA THR A 275 13.83 -10.59 -9.63
C THR A 275 15.23 -10.11 -9.96
N LEU A 276 16.10 -9.93 -8.94
CA LEU A 276 17.53 -9.64 -9.11
C LEU A 276 18.39 -10.91 -9.24
N VAL A 277 17.77 -12.09 -9.13
CA VAL A 277 18.44 -13.36 -9.41
C VAL A 277 18.72 -13.43 -10.92
N PRO A 278 19.95 -13.74 -11.39
CA PRO A 278 20.32 -13.66 -12.81
C PRO A 278 19.36 -14.39 -13.74
N GLU A 279 18.90 -15.59 -13.38
CA GLU A 279 17.97 -16.36 -14.20
C GLU A 279 16.59 -15.69 -14.37
N VAL A 280 16.20 -14.83 -13.43
CA VAL A 280 14.95 -14.06 -13.46
C VAL A 280 15.18 -12.71 -14.12
N GLN A 281 16.29 -12.06 -13.80
CA GLN A 281 16.65 -10.73 -14.27
C GLN A 281 16.88 -10.68 -15.79
N ASP A 282 17.60 -11.68 -16.33
CA ASP A 282 17.96 -11.76 -17.76
C ASP A 282 16.81 -12.26 -18.65
N ASN A 283 15.67 -12.61 -18.05
CA ASN A 283 14.53 -13.14 -18.79
C ASN A 283 13.84 -12.03 -19.59
N LEU A 284 13.73 -12.23 -20.91
CA LEU A 284 13.04 -11.29 -21.82
C LEU A 284 11.54 -11.10 -21.50
N ALA A 285 10.93 -11.98 -20.72
CA ALA A 285 9.57 -11.78 -20.21
C ALA A 285 9.50 -10.75 -19.07
N ASN A 286 10.62 -10.45 -18.42
CA ASN A 286 10.73 -9.63 -17.22
C ASN A 286 11.36 -8.26 -17.52
N GLN A 287 10.75 -7.49 -18.42
CA GLN A 287 11.26 -6.19 -18.88
C GLN A 287 10.80 -5.01 -18.01
N LEU A 288 9.96 -5.25 -17.01
CA LEU A 288 9.60 -4.25 -16.01
C LEU A 288 10.74 -4.10 -15.00
N SER A 289 10.74 -2.97 -14.29
CA SER A 289 11.59 -2.76 -13.12
C SER A 289 11.43 -3.91 -12.13
N PHE A 290 12.54 -4.37 -11.55
CA PHE A 290 12.57 -5.55 -10.70
C PHE A 290 11.57 -5.49 -9.54
N GLU A 291 11.25 -4.29 -9.02
CA GLU A 291 10.27 -4.07 -7.95
C GLU A 291 8.84 -4.39 -8.42
N ILE A 292 8.47 -3.85 -9.58
CA ILE A 292 7.14 -4.05 -10.18
C ILE A 292 6.98 -5.50 -10.61
N GLN A 293 7.99 -6.04 -11.28
CA GLN A 293 8.01 -7.44 -11.68
C GLN A 293 7.96 -8.35 -10.45
N GLY A 294 8.71 -8.03 -9.39
CA GLY A 294 8.75 -8.77 -8.14
C GLY A 294 7.38 -8.78 -7.47
N GLY A 295 6.68 -7.64 -7.45
CA GLY A 295 5.32 -7.54 -6.95
C GLY A 295 4.32 -8.40 -7.73
N ILE A 296 4.37 -8.38 -9.07
CA ILE A 296 3.49 -9.20 -9.92
C ILE A 296 3.73 -10.68 -9.65
N LEU A 297 4.99 -11.09 -9.64
CA LEU A 297 5.37 -12.47 -9.40
C LEU A 297 4.96 -12.90 -7.98
N ALA A 298 5.22 -12.09 -6.95
CA ALA A 298 4.77 -12.35 -5.59
C ALA A 298 3.23 -12.50 -5.49
N HIS A 299 2.48 -11.60 -6.15
CA HIS A 299 1.02 -11.71 -6.23
C HIS A 299 0.58 -13.06 -6.80
N GLU A 300 1.15 -13.49 -7.93
CA GLU A 300 0.82 -14.76 -8.56
C GLU A 300 1.14 -15.96 -7.66
N TYR A 301 2.30 -15.95 -7.00
CA TYR A 301 2.70 -17.05 -6.13
C TYR A 301 1.82 -17.15 -4.88
N LEU A 302 1.54 -16.03 -4.22
CA LEU A 302 0.81 -15.99 -2.95
C LEU A 302 -0.72 -16.14 -3.13
N SER A 303 -1.24 -15.90 -4.33
CA SER A 303 -2.68 -16.02 -4.65
C SER A 303 -3.15 -17.44 -4.99
N TYR A 304 -2.29 -18.47 -4.92
CA TYR A 304 -2.62 -19.86 -5.29
C TYR A 304 -3.52 -20.54 -4.24
N PRO A 305 -4.56 -21.35 -4.59
CA PRO A 305 -4.72 -22.15 -5.81
C PRO A 305 -5.46 -21.48 -6.98
N GLN A 306 -4.74 -21.26 -8.08
CA GLN A 306 -5.36 -20.98 -9.39
C GLN A 306 -5.91 -22.30 -9.98
N PRO A 307 -7.09 -22.31 -10.60
CA PRO A 307 -7.63 -23.49 -11.26
C PRO A 307 -6.75 -23.89 -12.44
N GLN A 308 -5.90 -24.92 -12.27
CA GLN A 308 -5.29 -25.77 -13.31
C GLN A 308 -4.96 -25.04 -14.64
N VAL A 309 -4.38 -23.84 -14.59
CA VAL A 309 -3.68 -23.30 -15.75
C VAL A 309 -2.34 -24.00 -15.76
N THR A 310 -2.23 -24.97 -16.67
CA THR A 310 -1.03 -25.71 -17.00
C THR A 310 0.22 -24.82 -16.90
N SER A 311 1.23 -25.32 -16.18
CA SER A 311 2.52 -24.72 -15.79
C SER A 311 3.41 -24.10 -16.88
N ASN A 312 2.87 -23.53 -17.96
CA ASN A 312 3.63 -22.94 -19.06
C ASN A 312 3.69 -21.40 -19.02
N THR A 313 2.90 -20.73 -18.18
CA THR A 313 2.90 -19.25 -18.06
C THR A 313 3.71 -18.72 -16.88
N LEU A 314 4.06 -19.56 -15.90
CA LEU A 314 4.81 -19.15 -14.70
C LEU A 314 6.32 -19.42 -14.87
N HIS A 315 6.91 -19.02 -15.99
CA HIS A 315 8.36 -19.05 -16.15
C HIS A 315 8.98 -17.91 -15.34
N TRP A 316 9.12 -18.10 -14.03
CA TRP A 316 9.94 -17.24 -13.18
C TRP A 316 11.42 -17.26 -13.58
N GLY A 317 11.82 -18.05 -14.59
CA GLY A 317 13.20 -18.20 -15.02
C GLY A 317 14.04 -19.11 -14.13
N THR A 318 13.60 -19.44 -12.91
CA THR A 318 14.40 -20.19 -11.95
C THR A 318 14.44 -21.70 -12.25
N SER A 319 15.60 -22.31 -12.10
CA SER A 319 15.82 -23.76 -12.21
C SER A 319 15.37 -24.57 -10.98
N SER A 320 15.04 -23.89 -9.86
CA SER A 320 14.59 -24.51 -8.62
C SER A 320 13.16 -25.06 -8.73
N ASN A 321 13.01 -26.35 -8.46
CA ASN A 321 11.72 -27.04 -8.34
C ASN A 321 11.19 -27.08 -6.90
N ASN A 322 11.88 -26.45 -5.95
CA ASN A 322 11.52 -26.49 -4.52
C ASN A 322 10.41 -25.50 -4.15
N ARG A 323 9.76 -24.88 -5.14
CA ARG A 323 8.61 -24.02 -4.91
C ARG A 323 7.38 -24.86 -4.55
N THR A 324 6.91 -24.70 -3.32
CA THR A 324 5.73 -25.40 -2.81
C THR A 324 4.65 -24.39 -2.43
N THR A 325 3.40 -24.64 -2.78
CA THR A 325 2.27 -23.82 -2.34
C THR A 325 1.53 -24.52 -1.19
N PRO A 326 1.33 -23.86 -0.05
CA PRO A 326 0.43 -24.35 0.99
C PRO A 326 -0.99 -24.57 0.46
N SER A 327 -1.74 -25.49 1.09
CA SER A 327 -3.11 -25.83 0.68
C SER A 327 -4.12 -24.68 0.89
N THR A 328 -3.80 -23.77 1.80
CA THR A 328 -4.66 -22.63 2.15
C THR A 328 -4.07 -21.36 1.51
N PRO A 329 -4.78 -20.70 0.59
CA PRO A 329 -4.31 -19.44 0.00
C PRO A 329 -4.16 -18.37 1.08
N LEU A 330 -3.23 -17.43 0.88
CA LEU A 330 -3.22 -16.21 1.67
C LEU A 330 -4.49 -15.40 1.39
N PRO A 331 -5.10 -14.77 2.41
CA PRO A 331 -6.10 -13.74 2.21
C PRO A 331 -5.63 -12.66 1.24
N LYS A 332 -6.51 -12.21 0.34
CA LYS A 332 -6.19 -11.19 -0.68
C LYS A 332 -5.58 -9.92 -0.08
N TYR A 333 -6.03 -9.50 1.11
CA TYR A 333 -5.49 -8.33 1.79
C TYR A 333 -4.01 -8.50 2.15
N GLN A 334 -3.60 -9.68 2.65
CA GLN A 334 -2.19 -9.97 2.96
C GLN A 334 -1.36 -10.00 1.68
N VAL A 335 -1.90 -10.57 0.60
CA VAL A 335 -1.23 -10.54 -0.72
C VAL A 335 -1.03 -9.10 -1.16
N GLY A 336 -2.05 -8.25 -1.06
CA GLY A 336 -1.97 -6.82 -1.38
C GLY A 336 -0.89 -6.09 -0.57
N GLU A 337 -0.84 -6.28 0.75
CA GLU A 337 0.17 -5.65 1.60
C GLU A 337 1.60 -6.08 1.27
N VAL A 338 1.80 -7.38 0.98
CA VAL A 338 3.11 -7.91 0.57
C VAL A 338 3.52 -7.32 -0.78
N VAL A 339 2.60 -7.29 -1.74
CA VAL A 339 2.85 -6.76 -3.08
C VAL A 339 3.15 -5.27 -3.05
N GLU A 340 2.37 -4.48 -2.33
CA GLU A 340 2.64 -3.04 -2.15
C GLU A 340 4.02 -2.85 -1.52
N SER A 341 4.34 -3.60 -0.46
CA SER A 341 5.65 -3.54 0.21
C SER A 341 6.79 -3.84 -0.75
N ILE A 342 6.63 -4.78 -1.68
CA ILE A 342 7.64 -5.11 -2.69
C ILE A 342 7.69 -4.04 -3.78
N VAL A 343 6.58 -3.49 -4.24
CA VAL A 343 6.61 -2.52 -5.35
C VAL A 343 7.26 -1.21 -4.92
N VAL A 344 7.03 -0.78 -3.67
CA VAL A 344 7.46 0.55 -3.18
C VAL A 344 8.77 0.53 -2.40
N HIS A 345 9.47 -0.60 -2.28
CA HIS A 345 10.62 -0.72 -1.37
C HIS A 345 11.86 0.08 -1.77
N THR A 346 11.95 0.53 -3.03
CA THR A 346 13.03 1.40 -3.54
C THR A 346 12.57 2.83 -3.78
N ASP A 347 11.30 3.13 -3.54
CA ASP A 347 10.72 4.43 -3.84
C ASP A 347 11.51 5.57 -3.16
N SER A 348 11.64 6.71 -3.85
CA SER A 348 12.05 7.92 -3.13
C SER A 348 10.97 8.22 -2.07
N MET A 349 11.33 8.29 -0.79
CA MET A 349 10.43 8.48 0.36
C MET A 349 9.75 9.87 0.36
N GLN A 350 9.08 10.22 -0.73
CA GLN A 350 8.32 11.45 -0.91
C GLN A 350 7.12 11.49 0.04
N PRO A 351 6.61 12.69 0.37
CA PRO A 351 5.39 12.85 1.16
C PRO A 351 4.25 12.01 0.62
N GLY A 352 3.51 11.37 1.53
CA GLY A 352 2.50 10.40 1.17
C GLY A 352 2.29 9.38 2.27
N ARG A 353 1.63 8.29 1.92
CA ARG A 353 1.06 7.38 2.90
C ARG A 353 1.26 5.94 2.40
N LEU A 354 1.80 5.07 3.26
CA LEU A 354 2.05 3.65 2.97
C LEU A 354 1.47 2.78 4.07
N ASN A 355 1.03 1.57 3.74
CA ASN A 355 0.65 0.63 4.80
C ASN A 355 1.84 0.36 5.76
N LEU A 356 1.54 -0.04 7.00
CA LEU A 356 2.57 -0.20 8.03
C LEU A 356 3.63 -1.26 7.65
N CYS A 357 3.22 -2.34 6.97
CA CYS A 357 4.15 -3.34 6.45
C CYS A 357 5.12 -2.71 5.44
N ALA A 358 4.59 -2.00 4.45
CA ALA A 358 5.37 -1.33 3.41
C ALA A 358 6.33 -0.29 4.02
N GLN A 359 5.86 0.55 4.94
CA GLN A 359 6.70 1.57 5.58
C GLN A 359 7.83 0.94 6.42
N ALA A 360 7.52 -0.06 7.25
CA ALA A 360 8.53 -0.73 8.07
C ALA A 360 9.57 -1.45 7.18
N MET A 361 9.10 -2.14 6.14
CA MET A 361 9.96 -2.84 5.19
C MET A 361 10.87 -1.88 4.41
N HIS A 362 10.32 -0.79 3.88
CA HIS A 362 11.07 0.23 3.16
C HIS A 362 12.23 0.78 4.01
N LEU A 363 11.95 1.14 5.27
CA LEU A 363 12.97 1.61 6.21
C LEU A 363 14.04 0.55 6.53
N GLY A 364 13.62 -0.70 6.77
CA GLY A 364 14.54 -1.79 7.05
C GLY A 364 15.45 -2.13 5.87
N ILE A 365 14.91 -2.11 4.65
CA ILE A 365 15.66 -2.34 3.41
C ILE A 365 16.65 -1.19 3.16
N MET A 366 16.20 0.07 3.28
CA MET A 366 17.07 1.23 3.12
C MET A 366 18.22 1.24 4.12
N LEU A 367 17.96 0.88 5.38
CA LEU A 367 19.03 0.74 6.37
C LEU A 367 20.08 -0.28 5.93
N ASP A 368 19.66 -1.44 5.42
CA ASP A 368 20.59 -2.48 5.03
C ASP A 368 21.35 -2.17 3.74
N ALA A 369 20.67 -1.59 2.75
CA ALA A 369 21.22 -1.24 1.45
C ALA A 369 22.16 -0.03 1.51
N LEU A 370 21.72 1.06 2.16
CA LEU A 370 22.42 2.36 2.15
C LEU A 370 23.30 2.59 3.37
N GLY A 371 23.13 1.82 4.45
CA GLY A 371 23.96 1.95 5.66
C GLY A 371 23.87 3.30 6.38
N GLY A 372 22.90 4.15 6.01
CA GLY A 372 22.77 5.53 6.48
C GLY A 372 23.44 6.57 5.57
N GLY A 373 23.02 6.66 4.31
CA GLY A 373 23.23 7.85 3.48
C GLY A 373 22.26 8.99 3.85
N PRO A 374 22.40 10.21 3.30
CA PRO A 374 21.46 11.30 3.52
C PRO A 374 20.00 10.84 3.31
N PRO A 375 19.10 11.09 4.29
CA PRO A 375 19.36 11.74 5.56
C PRO A 375 20.09 10.80 6.53
N THR A 376 21.27 11.22 7.00
CA THR A 376 22.08 10.55 8.03
C THR A 376 21.31 10.26 9.33
N ASP A 377 20.13 10.85 9.47
CA ASP A 377 19.18 10.63 10.55
C ASP A 377 18.49 9.27 10.55
N ILE A 378 18.48 8.51 9.44
CA ILE A 378 17.83 7.18 9.43
C ILE A 378 18.48 6.23 10.45
N LEU A 379 19.78 6.38 10.69
CA LEU A 379 20.50 5.61 11.71
C LEU A 379 20.02 5.89 13.14
N ARG A 380 19.40 7.05 13.40
CA ARG A 380 18.84 7.40 14.72
C ARG A 380 17.64 6.54 15.09
N MET A 381 17.06 5.84 14.13
CA MET A 381 15.88 5.00 14.34
C MET A 381 16.21 3.68 15.03
N TRP A 382 17.45 3.18 14.87
CA TRP A 382 17.92 1.94 15.48
C TRP A 382 19.06 2.19 16.46
N HIS A 383 19.16 1.31 17.45
CA HIS A 383 20.32 1.27 18.31
C HIS A 383 21.51 0.65 17.54
N PRO A 384 22.75 1.17 17.69
CA PRO A 384 23.92 0.60 17.00
C PRO A 384 24.13 -0.89 17.26
N HIS A 385 23.85 -1.38 18.46
CA HIS A 385 23.97 -2.81 18.76
C HIS A 385 22.90 -3.64 18.03
N THR A 386 21.72 -3.09 17.75
CA THR A 386 20.71 -3.75 16.91
C THR A 386 21.27 -3.97 15.51
N ILE A 387 21.85 -2.91 14.90
CA ILE A 387 22.47 -2.99 13.57
C ILE A 387 23.61 -4.01 13.56
N LEU A 388 24.52 -3.95 14.54
CA LEU A 388 25.64 -4.89 14.66
C LEU A 388 25.19 -6.33 14.87
N ASN A 389 24.13 -6.57 15.64
CA ASN A 389 23.55 -7.91 15.85
C ASN A 389 23.07 -8.51 14.53
N GLY A 390 22.32 -7.75 13.73
CA GLY A 390 21.84 -8.20 12.41
C GLY A 390 22.99 -8.50 11.46
N ALA A 391 23.93 -7.58 11.32
CA ALA A 391 25.10 -7.73 10.45
C ALA A 391 26.04 -8.87 10.90
N THR A 392 26.14 -9.15 12.19
CA THR A 392 26.93 -10.29 12.71
C THR A 392 26.25 -11.62 12.43
N LYS A 393 24.93 -11.68 12.60
CA LYS A 393 24.17 -12.92 12.37
C LYS A 393 24.10 -13.29 10.88
N TRP A 394 23.98 -12.28 10.01
CA TRP A 394 23.97 -12.44 8.56
C TRP A 394 25.04 -11.53 7.94
N PRO A 395 26.29 -11.99 7.83
CA PRO A 395 27.40 -11.19 7.33
C PRO A 395 27.13 -10.59 5.95
N ARG A 396 27.52 -9.33 5.77
CA ARG A 396 27.59 -8.68 4.45
C ARG A 396 28.83 -9.18 3.71
N THR A 397 28.74 -9.31 2.38
CA THR A 397 29.94 -9.47 1.55
C THR A 397 30.76 -8.17 1.59
N LYS A 398 32.06 -8.25 1.31
CA LYS A 398 32.90 -7.04 1.25
C LYS A 398 32.28 -6.05 0.25
N GLY A 399 32.21 -4.79 0.64
CA GLY A 399 31.69 -3.72 -0.23
C GLY A 399 30.20 -3.78 -0.58
N ASN A 400 29.38 -4.63 0.05
CA ASN A 400 27.98 -4.87 -0.36
C ASN A 400 27.82 -5.36 -1.82
N GLU A 401 28.89 -5.92 -2.41
CA GLU A 401 28.93 -6.38 -3.81
C GLU A 401 27.74 -7.27 -4.18
N ALA A 402 27.30 -8.14 -3.28
CA ALA A 402 26.22 -9.08 -3.55
C ALA A 402 24.81 -8.44 -3.70
N LEU A 403 24.66 -7.17 -3.34
CA LEU A 403 23.46 -6.37 -3.65
C LEU A 403 23.76 -5.38 -4.79
N VAL A 404 24.94 -4.75 -4.79
CA VAL A 404 25.30 -3.73 -5.78
C VAL A 404 25.39 -4.33 -7.19
N GLU A 405 26.01 -5.49 -7.37
CA GLU A 405 26.18 -6.10 -8.70
C GLU A 405 24.84 -6.39 -9.40
N PRO A 406 23.87 -7.08 -8.78
CA PRO A 406 22.55 -7.27 -9.40
C PRO A 406 21.81 -5.97 -9.72
N LEU A 407 21.92 -4.95 -8.85
CA LEU A 407 21.29 -3.64 -9.09
C LEU A 407 21.95 -2.91 -10.26
N MET A 408 23.26 -3.00 -10.41
CA MET A 408 23.96 -2.45 -11.58
C MET A 408 23.54 -3.18 -12.86
N GLY A 409 23.39 -4.52 -12.81
CA GLY A 409 22.84 -5.30 -13.91
C GLY A 409 21.42 -4.85 -14.29
N GLU A 410 20.58 -4.48 -13.33
CA GLU A 410 19.23 -3.94 -13.58
C GLU A 410 19.31 -2.60 -14.32
N LEU A 411 20.19 -1.70 -13.88
CA LEU A 411 20.38 -0.39 -14.51
C LEU A 411 20.94 -0.51 -15.95
N GLU A 412 21.83 -1.47 -16.18
CA GLU A 412 22.41 -1.73 -17.51
C GLU A 412 21.38 -2.34 -18.47
N THR A 413 20.59 -3.31 -18.00
CA THR A 413 19.60 -4.01 -18.84
C THR A 413 18.32 -3.19 -19.03
N LYS A 414 17.95 -2.38 -18.04
CA LYS A 414 16.71 -1.60 -18.00
C LYS A 414 17.00 -0.15 -17.59
N PRO A 415 17.57 0.69 -18.46
CA PRO A 415 17.99 2.05 -18.12
C PRO A 415 16.86 3.01 -17.72
N GLY A 416 15.59 2.64 -17.94
CA GLY A 416 14.41 3.38 -17.48
C GLY A 416 13.70 2.75 -16.28
N CYS A 417 14.33 1.78 -15.60
CA CYS A 417 13.73 1.11 -14.45
C CYS A 417 13.56 2.04 -13.27
N HIS A 418 12.66 1.66 -12.38
CA HIS A 418 12.16 2.49 -11.28
C HIS A 418 13.26 2.90 -10.29
N ILE A 419 14.23 2.02 -10.02
CA ILE A 419 15.36 2.32 -9.14
C ILE A 419 16.17 3.55 -9.56
N THR A 420 16.11 3.95 -10.85
CA THR A 420 16.73 5.20 -11.34
C THR A 420 16.14 6.46 -10.70
N THR A 421 14.92 6.37 -10.16
CA THR A 421 14.25 7.50 -9.48
C THR A 421 14.42 7.46 -7.96
N GLY A 422 14.70 6.28 -7.40
CA GLY A 422 14.81 6.06 -5.95
C GLY A 422 16.23 6.21 -5.40
N TYR A 423 17.19 5.48 -5.98
CA TYR A 423 18.56 5.38 -5.44
C TYR A 423 19.57 6.33 -6.09
N VAL A 424 19.34 6.74 -7.35
CA VAL A 424 20.33 7.53 -8.13
C VAL A 424 20.49 8.97 -7.62
N GLN A 425 19.59 9.47 -6.78
CA GLN A 425 19.81 10.76 -6.10
C GLN A 425 20.79 10.68 -4.91
N ILE A 426 21.23 9.48 -4.53
CA ILE A 426 22.03 9.24 -3.32
C ILE A 426 23.48 8.80 -3.66
N PHE A 427 23.77 8.44 -4.92
CA PHE A 427 25.12 8.08 -5.39
C PHE A 427 25.86 9.25 -6.02
#